data_AF-A0A6C2YRV8-F1
#
_entry.id   AF-A0A6C2YRV8-F1
#
_cell.length_a   1.000
_cell.length_b   1.000
_cell.length_c   1.000
_cell.angle_alpha   90.00
_cell.angle_beta   90.00
_cell.angle_gamma   90.00
#
_symmetry.space_group_name_H-M   'P 1'
#
loop_
_entity.id
_entity.type
_entity.pdbx_description
1 polymer ?
#
loop_
_entity_poly.entity_id
_entity_poly.type
_entity_poly.pdbx_seq_one_letter_code
_entity_poly.pdbx_strand_id
1 'polypeptide(L)'
;MPDDTTPNGSSTPQAAFTGLAIIYAALMGGLLVISGMSLLLVSAGILQPEPMEPMVLWIMRGVTLIVSMVGALGVFVLIPMLVPIRLDFAKPMPLIDQLVPQMLNQRIMMAALVEAGGVIGATFHMVTGDPALLAAPVASLLLLALIFPTTDRLARQAEILARRAEEQLPE
;
A
#
# COMPACT_ATOMS: atom_id res chain seq x y z
N MET A 1 22.09 39.19 -20.59
CA MET A 1 21.84 38.30 -19.44
C MET A 1 20.44 37.74 -19.64
N PRO A 2 20.31 36.49 -20.11
CA PRO A 2 19.00 35.83 -20.16
C PRO A 2 18.56 35.46 -18.74
N ASP A 3 17.35 35.88 -18.40
CA ASP A 3 16.63 35.53 -17.17
C ASP A 3 16.27 34.04 -17.23
N ASP A 4 17.06 33.20 -16.57
CA ASP A 4 16.78 31.79 -16.31
C ASP A 4 15.76 31.67 -15.17
N THR A 5 14.54 32.14 -15.42
CA THR A 5 13.37 31.90 -14.56
C THR A 5 12.50 30.84 -15.21
N THR A 6 13.07 29.67 -15.48
CA THR A 6 12.22 28.48 -15.65
C THR A 6 11.50 28.25 -14.32
N PRO A 7 10.16 28.32 -14.28
CA PRO A 7 9.44 28.00 -13.05
C PRO A 7 9.77 26.56 -12.69
N ASN A 8 10.50 26.41 -11.58
CA ASN A 8 10.80 25.10 -10.99
C ASN A 8 9.51 24.29 -10.99
N GLY A 9 9.55 23.15 -11.69
CA GLY A 9 8.38 22.36 -12.03
C GLY A 9 7.56 22.04 -10.79
N SER A 10 6.43 22.72 -10.65
CA SER A 10 5.31 22.20 -9.90
C SER A 10 4.85 20.96 -10.64
N SER A 11 5.36 19.80 -10.22
CA SER A 11 4.82 18.51 -10.65
C SER A 11 3.33 18.58 -10.41
N THR A 12 2.56 18.71 -11.49
CA THR A 12 1.12 18.88 -11.39
C THR A 12 0.56 17.71 -10.58
N PRO A 13 -0.49 17.92 -9.75
CA PRO A 13 -1.09 16.84 -8.95
C PRO A 13 -1.36 15.58 -9.79
N GLN A 14 -1.69 15.76 -11.06
CA GLN A 14 -1.87 14.73 -12.07
C GLN A 14 -0.65 13.82 -12.30
N ALA A 15 0.57 14.37 -12.32
CA ALA A 15 1.80 13.60 -12.46
C ALA A 15 2.04 12.71 -11.23
N ALA A 16 1.78 13.24 -10.03
CA ALA A 16 1.92 12.49 -8.78
C ALA A 16 0.90 11.33 -8.68
N PHE A 17 -0.33 11.54 -9.16
CA PHE A 17 -1.34 10.47 -9.22
C PHE A 17 -0.97 9.37 -10.20
N THR A 18 -0.42 9.73 -11.35
CA THR A 18 0.07 8.77 -12.35
C THR A 18 1.19 7.92 -11.75
N GLY A 19 2.12 8.55 -11.03
CA GLY A 19 3.19 7.84 -10.31
C GLY A 19 2.67 6.84 -9.28
N LEU A 20 1.67 7.23 -8.47
CA LEU A 20 1.12 6.33 -7.45
C LEU A 20 0.33 5.16 -8.06
N ALA A 21 -0.40 5.39 -9.15
CA ALA A 21 -1.06 4.34 -9.90
C ALA A 21 -0.06 3.33 -10.49
N ILE A 22 1.07 3.81 -11.04
CA ILE A 22 2.16 2.97 -11.53
C ILE A 22 2.76 2.13 -10.39
N ILE A 23 3.01 2.73 -9.22
CA ILE A 23 3.50 2.00 -8.05
C ILE A 23 2.53 0.88 -7.66
N TYR A 24 1.24 1.18 -7.53
CA TYR A 24 0.24 0.17 -7.18
C TYR A 24 0.15 -0.96 -8.21
N ALA A 25 0.16 -0.61 -9.50
CA ALA A 25 0.18 -1.60 -10.59
C ALA A 25 1.43 -2.48 -10.53
N ALA A 26 2.61 -1.91 -10.21
CA ALA A 26 3.85 -2.64 -10.05
C ALA A 26 3.80 -3.59 -8.85
N LEU A 27 3.29 -3.15 -7.69
CA LEU A 27 3.13 -3.99 -6.49
C LEU A 27 2.16 -5.15 -6.74
N MET A 28 0.99 -4.88 -7.34
CA MET A 28 0.01 -5.92 -7.70
C MET A 28 0.58 -6.88 -8.74
N GLY A 29 1.28 -6.38 -9.75
CA GLY A 29 1.93 -7.18 -10.79
C GLY A 29 3.02 -8.08 -10.21
N GLY A 30 3.90 -7.54 -9.36
CA GLY A 30 4.95 -8.29 -8.67
C GLY A 30 4.37 -9.41 -7.81
N LEU A 31 3.34 -9.11 -7.01
CA LEU A 31 2.66 -10.09 -6.17
C LEU A 31 1.97 -11.19 -6.99
N LEU A 32 1.34 -10.84 -8.11
CA LEU A 32 0.74 -11.81 -9.05
C LEU A 32 1.81 -12.72 -9.66
N VAL A 33 2.93 -12.17 -10.12
CA VAL A 33 4.02 -12.94 -10.70
C VAL A 33 4.62 -13.90 -9.68
N ILE A 34 4.93 -13.42 -8.47
CA ILE A 34 5.50 -14.27 -7.40
C ILE A 34 4.53 -15.38 -7.02
N SER A 35 3.24 -15.06 -6.83
CA SER A 35 2.22 -16.05 -6.47
C SER A 35 1.98 -17.08 -7.59
N GLY A 36 1.93 -16.62 -8.84
CA GLY A 36 1.79 -17.47 -10.01
C GLY A 36 3.00 -18.39 -10.21
N MET A 37 4.21 -17.86 -10.06
CA MET A 37 5.44 -18.64 -10.12
C MET A 37 5.52 -19.66 -8.98
N SER A 38 5.16 -19.26 -7.77
CA SER A 38 5.07 -20.15 -6.62
C SER A 38 4.14 -21.35 -6.90
N LEU A 39 2.94 -21.08 -7.43
CA LEU A 39 1.99 -22.13 -7.83
C LEU A 39 2.54 -23.04 -8.93
N LEU A 40 3.12 -22.44 -9.99
CA LEU A 40 3.65 -23.20 -11.14
C LEU A 40 4.85 -24.07 -10.75
N LEU A 41 5.78 -23.56 -9.94
CA LEU A 41 6.98 -24.30 -9.53
C LEU A 41 6.65 -25.48 -8.60
N VAL A 42 5.70 -25.29 -7.67
CA VAL A 42 5.24 -26.37 -6.78
C VAL A 42 4.42 -27.40 -7.57
N SER A 43 3.48 -26.97 -8.41
CA SER A 43 2.64 -27.89 -9.20
C SER A 43 3.40 -28.67 -10.27
N ALA A 44 4.46 -28.09 -10.84
CA ALA A 44 5.36 -28.78 -11.76
C ALA A 44 6.33 -29.73 -11.05
N GLY A 45 6.36 -29.76 -9.71
CA GLY A 45 7.30 -30.57 -8.93
C GLY A 45 8.76 -30.11 -9.04
N ILE A 46 9.00 -28.90 -9.54
CA ILE A 46 10.34 -28.28 -9.62
C ILE A 46 10.81 -27.93 -8.20
N LEU A 47 9.90 -27.35 -7.41
CA LEU A 47 10.05 -27.29 -5.97
C LEU A 47 9.44 -28.57 -5.38
N GLN A 48 10.22 -29.29 -4.58
CA GLN A 48 9.76 -30.42 -3.79
C GLN A 48 9.71 -29.96 -2.34
N PRO A 49 8.57 -29.42 -1.88
CA PRO A 49 8.45 -28.94 -0.51
C PRO A 49 8.73 -30.11 0.44
N GLU A 50 9.61 -29.89 1.42
CA GLU A 50 9.82 -30.91 2.43
C GLU A 50 8.53 -31.08 3.25
N PRO A 51 8.14 -32.33 3.55
CA PRO A 51 6.98 -32.58 4.40
C PRO A 51 7.28 -32.03 5.80
N MET A 52 6.72 -30.87 6.11
CA MET A 52 6.82 -30.27 7.43
C MET A 52 5.93 -30.99 8.43
N GLU A 53 6.37 -31.01 9.70
CA GLU A 53 5.51 -31.46 10.78
C GLU A 53 4.22 -30.63 10.83
N PRO A 54 3.05 -31.26 11.08
CA PRO A 54 1.77 -30.56 11.10
C PRO A 54 1.75 -29.35 12.04
N MET A 55 2.48 -29.42 13.17
CA MET A 55 2.57 -28.31 14.12
C MET A 55 3.25 -27.08 13.53
N VAL A 56 4.33 -27.25 12.77
CA VAL A 56 5.06 -26.15 12.10
C VAL A 56 4.16 -25.51 11.05
N LEU A 57 3.42 -26.31 10.29
CA LEU A 57 2.50 -25.83 9.28
C LEU A 57 1.36 -24.97 9.87
N TRP A 58 0.82 -25.37 11.03
CA TRP A 58 -0.14 -24.53 11.78
C TRP A 58 0.47 -23.22 12.27
N ILE A 59 1.71 -23.23 12.75
CA ILE A 59 2.42 -22.02 13.16
C ILE A 59 2.58 -21.08 11.95
N MET A 60 3.02 -21.59 10.80
CA MET A 60 3.23 -20.81 9.58
C MET A 60 1.93 -20.19 9.06
N ARG A 61 0.83 -20.96 9.06
CA ARG A 61 -0.52 -20.45 8.78
C ARG A 61 -0.91 -19.35 9.75
N GLY A 62 -0.68 -19.56 11.05
CA GLY A 62 -0.97 -18.59 12.11
C GLY A 62 -0.19 -17.28 11.91
N VAL A 63 1.11 -17.35 11.67
CA VAL A 63 1.97 -16.19 11.38
C VAL A 63 1.47 -15.45 10.14
N THR A 64 1.19 -16.18 9.06
CA THR A 64 0.66 -15.60 7.81
C THR A 64 -0.65 -14.86 8.04
N LEU A 65 -1.57 -15.46 8.80
CA LEU A 65 -2.85 -14.86 9.16
C LEU A 65 -2.65 -13.60 10.00
N ILE A 66 -1.81 -13.65 11.03
CA ILE A 66 -1.52 -12.52 11.92
C ILE A 66 -0.92 -11.36 11.12
N VAL A 67 0.09 -11.61 10.29
CA VAL A 67 0.72 -10.59 9.45
C VAL A 67 -0.30 -9.97 8.50
N SER A 68 -1.16 -10.78 7.87
CA SER A 68 -2.21 -10.30 6.98
C SER A 68 -3.25 -9.46 7.72
N MET A 69 -3.67 -9.88 8.92
CA MET A 69 -4.60 -9.13 9.77
C MET A 69 -3.99 -7.82 10.27
N VAL A 70 -2.74 -7.82 10.69
CA VAL A 70 -2.02 -6.60 11.11
C VAL A 70 -1.86 -5.65 9.93
N GLY A 71 -1.56 -6.18 8.73
CA GLY A 71 -1.56 -5.41 7.49
C GLY A 71 -2.90 -4.73 7.23
N ALA A 72 -3.99 -5.50 7.28
CA ALA A 72 -5.36 -4.98 7.10
C ALA A 72 -5.74 -3.95 8.18
N LEU A 73 -5.45 -4.24 9.45
CA LEU A 73 -5.71 -3.33 10.57
C LEU A 73 -4.89 -2.03 10.44
N GLY A 74 -3.63 -2.15 10.04
CA GLY A 74 -2.76 -1.03 9.73
C GLY A 74 -3.39 -0.10 8.70
N VAL A 75 -3.90 -0.69 7.62
CA VAL A 75 -4.57 0.03 6.52
C VAL A 75 -5.87 0.71 6.96
N PHE A 76 -6.77 -0.01 7.62
CA PHE A 76 -8.12 0.50 7.88
C PHE A 76 -8.26 1.32 9.15
N VAL A 77 -7.38 1.12 10.14
CA VAL A 77 -7.56 1.70 11.49
C VAL A 77 -6.34 2.50 11.91
N LEU A 78 -5.16 1.88 11.89
CA LEU A 78 -3.98 2.45 12.56
C LEU A 78 -3.42 3.67 11.79
N ILE A 79 -3.26 3.55 10.47
CA ILE A 79 -2.64 4.60 9.65
C ILE A 79 -3.51 5.86 9.54
N PRO A 80 -4.85 5.78 9.36
CA PRO A 80 -5.71 6.95 9.44
C PRO A 80 -5.69 7.65 10.80
N MET A 81 -5.42 6.92 11.89
CA MET A 81 -5.43 7.44 13.27
C MET A 81 -4.06 7.99 13.70
N LEU A 82 -2.96 7.34 13.31
CA LEU A 82 -1.58 7.68 13.70
C LEU A 82 -0.94 8.76 12.86
N VAL A 83 -1.43 8.98 11.64
CA VAL A 83 -1.04 10.11 10.82
C VAL A 83 -2.19 11.13 10.88
N PRO A 84 -2.41 11.82 12.03
CA PRO A 84 -3.21 13.02 11.99
C PRO A 84 -2.44 13.96 11.07
N ILE A 85 -3.10 14.38 10.00
CA ILE A 85 -2.58 15.41 9.10
C ILE A 85 -2.40 16.66 9.96
N ARG A 86 -1.19 16.85 10.50
CA ARG A 86 -0.84 18.00 11.33
C ARG A 86 -0.63 19.16 10.37
N LEU A 87 -1.68 19.96 10.21
CA LEU A 87 -1.61 21.25 9.55
C LEU A 87 -0.90 22.22 10.51
N ASP A 88 0.43 22.23 10.49
CA ASP A 88 1.18 23.31 11.14
C ASP A 88 1.04 24.58 10.30
N PHE A 89 -0.01 25.36 10.57
CA PHE A 89 -0.36 26.63 9.90
C PHE A 89 0.63 27.79 10.16
N ALA A 90 1.85 27.51 10.64
CA ALA A 90 2.81 28.54 11.03
C ALA A 90 3.36 29.37 9.86
N LYS A 91 3.05 29.02 8.60
CA LYS A 91 3.43 29.79 7.41
C LYS A 91 2.27 29.81 6.40
N PRO A 92 1.99 30.97 5.75
CA PRO A 92 1.07 31.04 4.62
C PRO A 92 1.75 30.39 3.40
N MET A 93 1.81 29.06 3.38
CA MET A 93 2.03 28.30 2.16
C MET A 93 0.66 27.81 1.68
N PRO A 94 0.43 27.72 0.35
CA PRO A 94 -0.78 27.09 -0.16
C PRO A 94 -0.86 25.67 0.42
N LEU A 95 -1.80 25.47 1.34
CA LEU A 95 -1.96 24.26 2.17
C LEU A 95 -1.88 22.95 1.36
N ILE A 96 -2.30 23.02 0.10
CA ILE A 96 -2.37 21.93 -0.86
C ILE A 96 -0.98 21.36 -1.20
N ASP A 97 0.06 22.19 -1.28
CA ASP A 97 1.39 21.75 -1.75
C ASP A 97 2.12 20.85 -0.73
N GLN A 98 1.80 20.96 0.57
CA GLN A 98 2.37 20.08 1.61
C GLN A 98 1.51 18.85 1.89
N LEU A 99 0.19 18.95 1.72
CA LEU A 99 -0.76 17.87 1.99
C LEU A 99 -0.61 16.71 1.00
N VAL A 100 -0.44 17.03 -0.28
CA VAL A 100 -0.35 16.02 -1.35
C VAL A 100 0.84 15.07 -1.13
N PRO A 101 2.08 15.53 -0.88
CA PRO A 101 3.21 14.65 -0.57
C PRO A 101 2.98 13.73 0.64
N GLN A 102 2.38 14.24 1.72
CA GLN A 102 2.12 13.43 2.92
C GLN A 102 1.10 12.33 2.64
N MET A 103 0.01 12.65 1.92
CA MET A 103 -1.00 11.67 1.53
C MET A 103 -0.44 10.60 0.58
N LEU A 104 0.44 10.99 -0.34
CA LEU A 104 1.12 10.04 -1.24
C LEU A 104 2.01 9.08 -0.43
N ASN A 105 2.85 9.59 0.47
CA ASN A 105 3.70 8.76 1.32
C ASN A 105 2.88 7.79 2.19
N GLN A 106 1.79 8.26 2.79
CA GLN A 106 0.90 7.43 3.59
C GLN A 106 0.30 6.28 2.76
N ARG A 107 -0.11 6.56 1.52
CA ARG A 107 -0.66 5.54 0.61
C ARG A 107 0.39 4.54 0.11
N ILE A 108 1.62 4.98 -0.13
CA ILE A 108 2.73 4.09 -0.50
C ILE A 108 3.06 3.17 0.67
N MET A 109 3.15 3.71 1.89
CA MET A 109 3.40 2.92 3.10
C MET A 109 2.30 1.88 3.35
N MET A 110 1.03 2.26 3.18
CA MET A 110 -0.10 1.30 3.26
C MET A 110 0.03 0.18 2.23
N ALA A 111 0.33 0.52 0.97
CA ALA A 111 0.47 -0.46 -0.09
C ALA A 111 1.62 -1.44 0.17
N ALA A 112 2.76 -0.95 0.63
CA ALA A 112 3.92 -1.76 0.98
C ALA A 112 3.62 -2.73 2.14
N LEU A 113 2.90 -2.28 3.16
CA LEU A 113 2.49 -3.12 4.29
C LEU A 113 1.59 -4.28 3.84
N VAL A 114 0.65 -4.01 2.94
CA VAL A 114 -0.26 -5.03 2.38
C VAL A 114 0.49 -5.99 1.48
N GLU A 115 1.36 -5.49 0.60
CA GLU A 115 2.19 -6.30 -0.28
C GLU A 115 3.06 -7.27 0.52
N ALA A 116 3.71 -6.81 1.59
CA ALA A 116 4.58 -7.63 2.44
C ALA A 116 3.86 -8.88 2.97
N GLY A 117 2.62 -8.75 3.44
CA GLY A 117 1.82 -9.90 3.89
C GLY A 117 1.56 -10.92 2.78
N GLY A 118 1.30 -10.43 1.57
CA GLY A 118 1.07 -11.28 0.40
C GLY A 118 2.34 -12.02 -0.03
N VAL A 119 3.48 -11.33 -0.06
CA VAL A 119 4.79 -11.91 -0.40
C VAL A 119 5.20 -12.98 0.61
N ILE A 120 4.98 -12.74 1.92
CA ILE A 120 5.24 -13.73 2.97
C ILE A 120 4.41 -15.00 2.73
N GLY A 121 3.11 -14.87 2.47
CA GLY A 121 2.25 -16.03 2.18
C GLY A 121 2.68 -16.80 0.93
N ALA A 122 2.99 -16.09 -0.16
CA ALA A 122 3.47 -16.72 -1.40
C ALA A 122 4.80 -17.44 -1.19
N THR A 123 5.70 -16.88 -0.38
CA THR A 123 7.00 -17.48 -0.03
C THR A 123 6.80 -18.74 0.81
N PHE A 124 5.94 -18.70 1.83
CA PHE A 124 5.65 -19.88 2.63
C PHE A 124 4.95 -20.98 1.82
N HIS A 125 4.12 -20.62 0.83
CA HIS A 125 3.60 -21.61 -0.13
C HIS A 125 4.73 -22.29 -0.91
N MET A 126 5.75 -21.54 -1.38
CA MET A 126 6.90 -22.14 -2.09
C MET A 126 7.68 -23.13 -1.21
N VAL A 127 7.81 -22.82 0.08
CA VAL A 127 8.59 -23.63 1.02
C VAL A 127 7.83 -24.86 1.49
N THR A 128 6.53 -24.73 1.74
CA THR A 128 5.72 -25.76 2.40
C THR A 128 4.82 -26.55 1.45
N GLY A 129 4.56 -26.02 0.26
CA GLY A 129 3.62 -26.58 -0.70
C GLY A 129 2.15 -26.49 -0.29
N ASP A 130 1.84 -25.79 0.81
CA ASP A 130 0.48 -25.73 1.35
C ASP A 130 -0.38 -24.69 0.63
N PRO A 131 -1.39 -25.10 -0.15
CA PRO A 131 -2.21 -24.18 -0.95
C PRO A 131 -3.00 -23.18 -0.09
N ALA A 132 -3.26 -23.47 1.19
CA ALA A 132 -3.96 -22.54 2.07
C ALA A 132 -3.19 -21.22 2.25
N LEU A 133 -1.86 -21.22 2.11
CA LEU A 133 -1.02 -20.04 2.26
C LEU A 133 -1.16 -19.06 1.08
N LEU A 134 -1.74 -19.49 -0.05
CA LEU A 134 -2.11 -18.60 -1.16
C LEU A 134 -3.29 -17.68 -0.82
N ALA A 135 -4.01 -17.93 0.28
CA ALA A 135 -5.05 -17.02 0.73
C ALA A 135 -4.50 -15.63 1.06
N ALA A 136 -3.26 -15.54 1.57
CA ALA A 136 -2.62 -14.27 1.90
C ALA A 136 -2.32 -13.39 0.67
N PRO A 137 -1.62 -13.85 -0.38
CA PRO A 137 -1.43 -13.04 -1.58
C PRO A 137 -2.75 -12.65 -2.25
N VAL A 138 -3.76 -13.53 -2.25
CA VAL A 138 -5.11 -13.18 -2.74
C VAL A 138 -5.74 -12.07 -1.92
N ALA A 139 -5.71 -12.17 -0.59
CA ALA A 139 -6.22 -11.13 0.30
C ALA A 139 -5.47 -9.80 0.11
N SER A 140 -4.14 -9.83 -0.01
CA SER A 140 -3.32 -8.64 -0.28
C SER A 140 -3.66 -7.99 -1.62
N LEU A 141 -3.88 -8.77 -2.68
CA LEU A 141 -4.33 -8.23 -3.98
C LEU A 141 -5.70 -7.56 -3.89
N LEU A 142 -6.66 -8.19 -3.18
CA LEU A 142 -7.97 -7.61 -2.95
C LEU A 142 -7.88 -6.31 -2.15
N LEU A 143 -7.06 -6.29 -1.09
CA LEU A 143 -6.82 -5.09 -0.30
C LEU A 143 -6.19 -3.97 -1.14
N LEU A 144 -5.13 -4.26 -1.90
CA LEU A 144 -4.50 -3.29 -2.81
C LEU A 144 -5.49 -2.73 -3.83
N ALA A 145 -6.37 -3.56 -4.39
CA ALA A 145 -7.43 -3.12 -5.28
C ALA A 145 -8.45 -2.22 -4.58
N LEU A 146 -8.81 -2.53 -3.32
CA LEU A 146 -9.72 -1.72 -2.52
C LEU A 146 -9.11 -0.38 -2.10
N ILE A 147 -7.80 -0.30 -1.85
CA ILE A 147 -7.11 0.95 -1.48
C ILE A 147 -6.55 1.70 -2.69
N PHE A 148 -6.75 1.18 -3.90
CA PHE A 148 -6.27 1.79 -5.13
C PHE A 148 -6.70 3.27 -5.21
N PRO A 149 -5.76 4.18 -5.54
CA PRO A 149 -6.09 5.60 -5.69
C PRO A 149 -7.04 5.81 -6.87
N THR A 150 -8.26 6.25 -6.58
CA THR A 150 -9.12 6.85 -7.60
C THR A 150 -9.10 8.36 -7.46
N THR A 151 -9.16 9.06 -8.58
CA THR A 151 -9.24 10.53 -8.65
C THR A 151 -10.35 11.07 -7.76
N ASP A 152 -11.51 10.40 -7.73
CA ASP A 152 -12.67 10.80 -6.94
C ASP A 152 -12.44 10.72 -5.44
N ARG A 153 -11.74 9.68 -4.96
CA ARG A 153 -11.48 9.50 -3.52
C ARG A 153 -10.49 10.54 -3.00
N LEU A 154 -9.51 10.91 -3.82
CA LEU A 154 -8.52 11.92 -3.48
C LEU A 154 -9.12 13.33 -3.53
N ALA A 155 -9.96 13.62 -4.51
CA ALA A 155 -10.71 14.88 -4.57
C ALA A 155 -11.58 15.08 -3.31
N ARG A 156 -12.31 14.05 -2.88
CA ARG A 156 -13.09 14.09 -1.63
C ARG A 156 -12.22 14.30 -0.39
N GLN A 157 -11.04 13.66 -0.33
CA GLN A 157 -10.13 13.87 0.80
C GLN A 157 -9.56 15.29 0.82
N ALA A 158 -9.20 15.84 -0.33
CA ALA A 158 -8.77 17.23 -0.45
C ALA A 158 -9.88 18.20 -0.01
N GLU A 159 -11.13 17.95 -0.41
CA GLU A 159 -12.28 18.78 0.00
C GLU A 159 -12.53 18.71 1.52
N ILE A 160 -12.47 17.52 2.12
CA ILE A 160 -12.62 17.35 3.59
C ILE A 160 -11.51 18.11 4.34
N LEU A 161 -10.28 18.05 3.83
CA LEU A 161 -9.15 18.75 4.44
C LEU A 161 -9.24 20.26 4.26
N ALA A 162 -9.69 20.74 3.10
CA ALA A 162 -9.95 22.15 2.87
C ALA A 162 -11.01 22.70 3.84
N ARG A 163 -12.14 22.00 4.01
CA ARG A 163 -13.18 22.39 4.98
C ARG A 163 -12.67 22.43 6.42
N ARG A 164 -11.90 21.42 6.84
CA ARG A 164 -11.30 21.39 8.19
C ARG A 164 -10.32 22.52 8.41
N ALA A 165 -9.61 22.95 7.37
CA ALA A 165 -8.70 24.07 7.45
C ALA A 165 -9.45 25.41 7.60
N GLU A 166 -10.56 25.59 6.89
CA GLU A 166 -11.46 26.74 7.04
C GLU A 166 -12.06 26.82 8.46
N GLU A 167 -12.48 25.69 9.03
CA GLU A 167 -13.04 25.61 10.40
C GLU A 167 -12.02 25.90 11.52
N GLN A 168 -10.70 25.78 11.25
CA GLN A 168 -9.65 25.97 12.25
C GLN A 168 -9.04 27.37 12.26
N LEU A 169 -9.41 28.26 11.33
CA LEU A 169 -8.98 29.65 11.36
C LEU A 169 -9.81 30.42 12.41
N PRO A 170 -9.17 30.94 13.49
CA PRO A 170 -9.87 31.81 14.42
C PRO A 170 -10.27 33.12 13.72
N GLU A 171 -11.49 33.58 13.95
CA GLU A 171 -11.96 34.92 13.54
C GLU A 171 -11.10 36.05 14.11
#